data_AF-A0AAQ3XU72-F1
#
_entry.id   AF-A0AAQ3XU72-F1
#
_cell.length_a   1.000
_cell.length_b   1.000
_cell.length_c   1.000
_cell.angle_alpha   90.00
_cell.angle_beta   90.00
_cell.angle_gamma   90.00
#
_symmetry.space_group_name_H-M   'P 1'
#
loop_
_entity.id
_entity.type
_entity.pdbx_description
1 polymer ?
#
loop_
_entity_poly.entity_id
_entity_poly.type
_entity_poly.pdbx_seq_one_letter_code
_entity_poly.pdbx_strand_id
1 'polypeptide(L)'
;MKSRRQSRAPRQSRCAATSIGLKKALSRIGRASDRTVNFVGEWHTHPEERPSPSRVDRDTWADQMGRRRDDALVFVIGGRASFYCGWGENRRLVAMAAVA
;
A
#
# COMPACT_ATOMS: atom_id res chain seq x y z
N MET A 1 -5.81 7.01 -43.52
CA MET A 1 -5.99 5.83 -42.64
C MET A 1 -5.10 6.00 -41.41
N LYS A 2 -5.57 6.71 -40.37
CA LYS A 2 -4.86 6.91 -39.10
C LYS A 2 -5.89 6.96 -37.99
N SER A 3 -5.79 6.03 -37.04
CA SER A 3 -6.05 6.27 -35.61
C SER A 3 -5.80 4.96 -34.87
N ARG A 4 -4.57 4.79 -34.37
CA ARG A 4 -4.30 3.82 -33.30
C ARG A 4 -5.08 4.31 -32.09
N ARG A 5 -6.16 3.61 -31.75
CA ARG A 5 -6.81 3.75 -30.44
C ARG A 5 -5.77 3.40 -29.38
N GLN A 6 -5.23 4.41 -28.70
CA GLN A 6 -4.53 4.19 -27.44
C GLN A 6 -5.55 3.59 -26.48
N SER A 7 -5.41 2.29 -26.20
CA SER A 7 -6.17 1.61 -25.16
C SER A 7 -5.86 2.31 -23.84
N ARG A 8 -6.85 3.01 -23.27
CA ARG A 8 -6.77 3.60 -21.94
C ARG A 8 -6.32 2.51 -20.95
N ALA A 9 -5.23 2.76 -20.24
CA ALA A 9 -4.74 1.86 -19.19
C ALA A 9 -5.87 1.58 -18.18
N PRO A 10 -5.98 0.35 -17.65
CA PRO A 10 -6.99 0.03 -16.65
C PRO A 10 -6.84 0.98 -15.45
N ARG A 11 -7.96 1.53 -14.98
CA ARG A 11 -8.01 2.34 -13.77
C ARG A 11 -7.33 1.55 -12.65
N GLN A 12 -6.33 2.15 -12.01
CA GLN A 12 -5.63 1.57 -10.87
C GLN A 12 -6.68 1.07 -9.86
N SER A 13 -6.84 -0.24 -9.74
CA SER A 13 -7.63 -0.84 -8.67
C SER A 13 -6.83 -0.67 -7.40
N ARG A 14 -6.96 0.50 -6.78
CA ARG A 14 -6.54 0.70 -5.40
C ARG A 14 -7.39 -0.25 -4.56
N CYS A 15 -6.80 -1.36 -4.13
CA CYS A 15 -7.07 -1.90 -2.80
C CYS A 15 -6.42 -1.01 -1.73
N ALA A 16 -6.38 0.31 -1.96
CA ALA A 16 -6.06 1.26 -0.91
C ALA A 16 -7.34 1.40 -0.10
N ALA A 17 -7.30 0.89 1.12
CA ALA A 17 -8.36 1.11 2.07
C ALA A 17 -8.31 2.59 2.54
N THR A 18 -8.69 3.51 1.64
CA THR A 18 -8.67 4.93 1.91
C THR A 18 -10.03 5.35 2.48
N SER A 19 -9.97 6.12 3.57
CA SER A 19 -11.09 6.78 4.29
C SER A 19 -11.76 5.99 5.43
N ILE A 20 -12.29 6.77 6.39
CA ILE A 20 -12.84 6.46 7.74
C ILE A 20 -13.46 5.06 7.93
N GLY A 21 -14.06 4.48 6.90
CA GLY A 21 -14.61 3.12 6.89
C GLY A 21 -13.58 2.06 7.28
N LEU A 22 -12.34 2.12 6.79
CA LEU A 22 -11.30 1.16 7.17
C LEU A 22 -11.02 1.21 8.67
N LYS A 23 -10.88 2.41 9.23
CA LYS A 23 -10.57 2.58 10.66
C LYS A 23 -11.64 1.94 11.54
N LYS A 24 -12.91 2.16 11.19
CA LYS A 24 -14.04 1.51 11.88
C LYS A 24 -14.06 0.00 11.68
N ALA A 25 -13.72 -0.48 10.48
CA ALA A 25 -13.63 -1.91 10.22
C ALA A 25 -12.50 -2.58 11.03
N LEU A 26 -11.29 -2.00 11.01
CA LEU A 26 -10.15 -2.50 11.77
C LEU A 26 -10.41 -2.49 13.27
N SER A 27 -11.05 -1.45 13.81
CA SER A 27 -11.38 -1.42 15.24
C SER A 27 -12.48 -2.42 15.62
N ARG A 28 -13.40 -2.74 14.70
CA ARG A 28 -14.39 -3.82 14.89
C ARG A 28 -13.73 -5.19 14.83
N ILE A 29 -12.88 -5.44 13.84
CA ILE A 29 -12.14 -6.70 13.67
C ILE A 29 -11.22 -6.93 14.86
N GLY A 30 -10.47 -5.91 15.29
CA GLY A 30 -9.62 -6.01 16.48
C GLY A 30 -10.41 -6.34 17.73
N ARG A 31 -11.59 -5.74 17.95
CA ARG A 31 -12.44 -6.10 19.10
C ARG A 31 -13.05 -7.50 18.98
N ALA A 32 -13.51 -7.88 17.79
CA ALA A 32 -14.13 -9.19 17.56
C ALA A 32 -13.12 -10.35 17.62
N SER A 33 -11.84 -10.06 17.49
CA SER A 33 -10.75 -11.04 17.54
C SER A 33 -9.99 -11.01 18.86
N ASP A 34 -10.49 -10.36 19.91
CA ASP A 34 -9.76 -10.17 21.17
C ASP A 34 -8.33 -9.63 20.96
N ARG A 35 -8.20 -8.71 19.98
CA ARG A 35 -6.94 -8.09 19.54
C ARG A 35 -5.92 -9.04 18.92
N THR A 36 -6.32 -10.23 18.48
CA THR A 36 -5.43 -11.18 17.78
C THR A 36 -5.22 -10.84 16.31
N VAL A 37 -6.07 -10.00 15.70
CA VAL A 37 -5.90 -9.52 14.32
C VAL A 37 -5.43 -8.06 14.33
N ASN A 38 -4.30 -7.79 13.67
CA ASN A 38 -3.75 -6.44 13.51
C ASN A 38 -3.64 -6.02 12.04
N PHE A 39 -3.63 -4.70 11.82
CA PHE A 39 -3.30 -4.09 10.54
C PHE A 39 -1.78 -3.99 10.42
N VAL A 40 -1.21 -4.60 9.38
CA VAL A 40 0.24 -4.67 9.16
C VAL A 40 0.73 -3.77 8.02
N GLY A 41 -0.16 -3.02 7.35
CA GLY A 41 0.18 -2.10 6.28
C GLY A 41 -0.73 -2.22 5.06
N GLU A 42 -0.26 -1.75 3.90
CA GLU A 42 -1.06 -1.65 2.67
C GLU A 42 -0.40 -2.33 1.48
N TRP A 43 -1.23 -2.79 0.55
CA TRP A 43 -0.78 -3.23 -0.76
C TRP A 43 -1.71 -2.76 -1.87
N HIS A 44 -1.16 -2.54 -3.06
CA HIS A 44 -1.92 -2.25 -4.27
C HIS A 44 -1.10 -2.57 -5.52
N THR A 45 -1.61 -2.28 -6.72
CA THR A 45 -0.92 -2.55 -7.98
C THR A 45 -0.69 -1.30 -8.81
N HIS A 46 0.44 -1.26 -9.52
CA HIS A 46 0.77 -0.29 -10.55
C HIS A 46 0.83 -1.00 -11.92
N PRO A 47 0.50 -0.29 -13.03
CA PRO A 47 0.66 -0.85 -14.38
C PRO A 47 2.12 -0.99 -14.83
N GLU A 48 3.07 -0.46 -14.05
CA GLU A 48 4.51 -0.48 -14.29
C GLU A 48 5.07 -1.91 -14.22
N GLU A 49 6.13 -2.22 -14.98
CA GLU A 49 6.84 -3.51 -14.85
C GLU A 49 7.65 -3.60 -13.57
N ARG A 50 8.33 -2.50 -13.25
CA ARG A 50 9.11 -2.28 -12.03
C ARG A 50 8.45 -1.14 -11.26
N PRO A 51 7.52 -1.46 -10.35
CA PRO A 51 6.73 -0.44 -9.71
C PRO A 51 7.58 0.39 -8.74
N SER A 52 7.24 1.66 -8.59
CA SER A 52 7.78 2.50 -7.53
C SER A 52 6.65 3.26 -6.83
N PRO A 53 6.79 3.60 -5.53
CA PRO A 53 5.76 4.37 -4.86
C PRO A 53 5.61 5.75 -5.52
N SER A 54 4.38 6.16 -5.75
CA SER A 54 4.05 7.50 -6.21
C SER A 54 4.17 8.51 -5.05
N ARG A 55 4.01 9.80 -5.34
CA ARG A 55 3.92 10.83 -4.29
C ARG A 55 2.75 10.58 -3.34
N VAL A 56 1.60 10.17 -3.88
CA VAL A 56 0.39 9.92 -3.08
C VAL A 56 0.59 8.74 -2.13
N ASP A 57 1.29 7.70 -2.57
CA ASP A 57 1.59 6.53 -1.73
C ASP A 57 2.51 6.94 -0.58
N ARG A 58 3.60 7.66 -0.87
CA ARG A 58 4.54 8.17 0.16
C ARG A 58 3.84 9.06 1.19
N ASP A 59 3.00 9.99 0.75
CA ASP A 59 2.25 10.90 1.63
C ASP A 59 1.30 10.11 2.55
N THR A 60 0.59 9.13 1.99
CA THR A 60 -0.36 8.29 2.75
C THR A 60 0.39 7.42 3.77
N TRP A 61 1.49 6.78 3.37
CA TRP A 61 2.29 5.93 4.25
C TRP A 61 2.97 6.73 5.36
N ALA A 62 3.42 7.95 5.08
CA ALA A 62 3.97 8.86 6.08
C ALA A 62 2.93 9.20 7.17
N ASP A 63 1.68 9.49 6.78
CA ASP A 63 0.59 9.70 7.73
C ASP A 63 0.29 8.44 8.56
N GLN A 64 0.29 7.25 7.93
CA GLN A 64 0.07 5.99 8.64
C GLN A 64 1.14 5.68 9.68
N MET A 65 2.42 5.79 9.29
CA MET A 65 3.54 5.62 10.22
C MET A 65 3.54 6.69 11.32
N GLY A 66 3.08 7.90 11.02
CA GLY A 66 2.95 8.97 12.03
C GLY A 66 1.87 8.69 13.08
N ARG A 67 0.80 7.99 12.69
CA ARG A 67 -0.34 7.61 13.55
C ARG A 67 -0.12 6.30 14.30
N ARG A 68 0.66 5.38 13.73
CA ARG A 68 0.96 4.06 14.26
C ARG A 68 2.43 3.97 14.64
N ARG A 69 2.86 4.80 15.58
CA ARG A 69 4.29 4.98 15.89
C ARG A 69 4.95 3.72 16.44
N ASP A 70 4.15 2.91 17.14
CA ASP A 70 4.62 1.69 17.80
C ASP A 70 4.47 0.43 16.89
N ASP A 71 3.87 0.57 15.70
CA ASP A 71 3.71 -0.53 14.76
C ASP A 71 4.79 -0.47 13.67
N ALA A 72 5.36 -1.62 13.32
CA ALA A 72 6.02 -1.79 12.03
C ALA A 72 4.98 -2.01 10.92
N LEU A 73 5.11 -1.28 9.81
CA LEU A 73 4.20 -1.36 8.67
C LEU A 73 4.93 -1.86 7.42
N VAL A 74 4.28 -2.74 6.67
CA VAL A 74 4.77 -3.26 5.39
C VAL A 74 3.95 -2.67 4.26
N PHE A 75 4.63 -2.13 3.26
CA PHE A 75 4.01 -1.53 2.08
C PHE A 75 4.44 -2.26 0.82
N VAL A 76 3.47 -2.76 0.05
CA VAL A 76 3.74 -3.53 -1.17
C VAL A 76 3.07 -2.91 -2.38
N ILE A 77 3.81 -2.76 -3.48
CA ILE A 77 3.24 -2.41 -4.78
C ILE A 77 3.55 -3.54 -5.76
N GLY A 78 2.51 -4.19 -6.26
CA GLY A 78 2.64 -5.17 -7.34
C GLY A 78 2.70 -4.49 -8.70
N GLY A 79 3.77 -4.74 -9.45
CA GLY A 79 3.87 -4.40 -10.87
C GLY A 79 3.63 -5.64 -11.73
N ARG A 80 3.82 -5.49 -13.05
CA ARG A 80 3.61 -6.59 -14.00
C ARG A 80 4.70 -7.66 -13.96
N ALA A 81 5.91 -7.30 -13.54
CA ALA A 81 7.08 -8.18 -13.55
C ALA A 81 7.83 -8.25 -12.22
N SER A 82 7.47 -7.41 -11.24
CA SER A 82 8.15 -7.34 -9.95
C SER A 82 7.28 -6.65 -8.90
N PHE A 83 7.75 -6.68 -7.65
CA PHE A 83 7.14 -5.99 -6.52
C PHE A 83 8.10 -4.94 -5.97
N TYR A 84 7.53 -3.82 -5.54
CA TYR A 84 8.18 -2.94 -4.57
C TYR A 84 7.75 -3.38 -3.17
N CYS A 85 8.69 -3.55 -2.25
CA CYS A 85 8.43 -3.82 -0.84
C CYS A 85 9.10 -2.74 0.01
N GLY A 86 8.38 -2.18 0.97
CA GLY A 86 8.88 -1.17 1.89
C GLY A 86 8.57 -1.54 3.34
N TRP A 87 9.56 -1.30 4.21
CA TRP A 87 9.43 -1.37 5.67
C TRP A 87 9.28 0.03 6.24
N GLY A 88 8.20 0.26 6.97
CA GLY A 88 7.87 1.53 7.62
C GLY A 88 7.98 1.39 9.13
N GLU A 89 8.87 2.17 9.75
CA GLU A 89 9.04 2.21 11.21
C GLU A 89 9.55 3.59 11.62
N ASN A 90 9.05 4.14 12.73
CA ASN A 90 9.49 5.45 13.25
C ASN A 90 9.43 6.60 12.21
N ARG A 91 8.41 6.59 11.34
CA ARG A 91 8.24 7.51 10.19
C ARG A 91 9.33 7.41 9.10
N ARG A 92 10.15 6.38 9.14
CA ARG A 92 11.14 6.07 8.11
C ARG A 92 10.61 4.96 7.22
N LEU A 93 10.61 5.21 5.92
CA LEU A 93 10.35 4.19 4.90
C LEU A 93 11.68 3.69 4.34
N VAL A 94 11.91 2.38 4.38
CA VAL A 94 13.09 1.72 3.83
C VAL A 94 12.64 0.75 2.74
N ALA A 95 13.18 0.89 1.52
CA ALA A 95 12.95 -0.10 0.49
C ALA A 95 13.64 -1.42 0.87
N MET A 96 12.88 -2.51 0.85
CA MET A 96 13.39 -3.84 1.15
C MET A 96 13.96 -4.46 -0.12
N ALA A 97 15.16 -5.03 -0.02
CA ALA A 97 15.67 -5.91 -1.05
C ALA A 97 15.01 -7.28 -0.93
N ALA A 98 14.68 -7.91 -2.06
CA ALA A 98 14.33 -9.31 -2.06
C ALA A 98 15.58 -10.12 -1.67
N VAL A 99 15.45 -10.97 -0.64
CA VAL A 99 16.48 -11.95 -0.31
C VAL A 99 16.16 -13.21 -1.12
N ALA A 100 17.09 -13.61 -1.97
CA ALA A 100 17.00 -14.82 -2.80
C ALA A 100 17.54 -16.04 -2.04
#